data_AF-Q1HA06-F1
#
_entry.id   AF-Q1HA06-F1
#
_cell.length_a   1.000
_cell.length_b   1.000
_cell.length_c   1.000
_cell.angle_alpha   90.00
_cell.angle_beta   90.00
_cell.angle_gamma   90.00
#
_symmetry.space_group_name_H-M   'P 1'
#
loop_
_entity.id
_entity.type
_entity.pdbx_description
1 polymer ?
#
loop_
_entity_poly.entity_id
_entity_poly.type
_entity_poly.pdbx_seq_one_letter_code
_entity_poly.pdbx_strand_id
1 'polypeptide(L)'
;MPLYLDDELIETFVYEEVAVALWAIHLHAEDVAVTPALALRLIRQYLQPLIPPGHWHVLNQKQPVTWNRIWMISSELASLLGQINDPMLFEIGIAIELIHSHTTLPPREYTFPTVIEVTYFLSMCGQLKIPVQSQTRLDREQRINPFNFCSLCWRQPLLGRKLCAHHSPGTPLMSEGADKRAAAARYKSGVRQKEQFDKAVNRILTKEVTEFHEGLFTPVVLFPEQDIAAWLTERRPSLWQLLGERQQEFNDGNAVGMLLDLLHSPNGLSSKAYQIYRQINRHLQEHPRLIWPMLIRAEGWHRCREEVRAQWGGKRTGAGRPVQPATEPPATSSCTDQQPDEDHGCAEHKS
;
A
#
# COMPACT_ATOMS: atom_id res chain seq x y z
N MET A 1 -10.21 -22.71 -17.04
CA MET A 1 -10.05 -21.47 -17.83
C MET A 1 -9.04 -21.78 -18.91
N PRO A 2 -9.24 -21.45 -20.19
CA PRO A 2 -8.27 -21.73 -21.26
C PRO A 2 -6.88 -21.14 -20.98
N LEU A 3 -5.88 -21.59 -21.72
CA LEU A 3 -4.53 -21.02 -21.70
C LEU A 3 -4.36 -20.09 -22.91
N TYR A 4 -4.57 -18.79 -22.68
CA TYR A 4 -4.55 -17.71 -23.66
C TYR A 4 -3.11 -17.25 -23.96
N LEU A 5 -2.28 -18.14 -24.50
CA LEU A 5 -0.96 -17.77 -25.04
C LEU A 5 -1.10 -17.48 -26.53
N ASP A 6 -0.48 -16.39 -26.98
CA ASP A 6 -0.27 -16.08 -28.40
C ASP A 6 1.09 -16.68 -28.83
N ASP A 7 1.18 -17.22 -30.05
CA ASP A 7 2.42 -17.87 -30.55
C ASP A 7 3.64 -16.92 -30.50
N GLU A 8 3.42 -15.62 -30.74
CA GLU A 8 4.47 -14.57 -30.63
C GLU A 8 5.18 -14.57 -29.27
N LEU A 9 4.52 -14.99 -28.18
CA LEU A 9 5.15 -15.11 -26.86
C LEU A 9 6.00 -16.37 -26.73
N ILE A 10 5.64 -17.45 -27.41
CA ILE A 10 6.35 -18.73 -27.42
C ILE A 10 7.62 -18.63 -28.27
N GLU A 11 7.60 -17.83 -29.33
CA GLU A 11 8.76 -17.51 -30.18
C GLU A 11 9.82 -16.61 -29.49
N THR A 12 9.54 -16.06 -28.28
CA THR A 12 10.52 -15.23 -27.56
C THR A 12 11.62 -15.99 -26.81
N PHE A 13 11.49 -17.32 -26.68
CA PHE A 13 12.40 -18.14 -25.87
C PHE A 13 13.72 -18.42 -26.60
N VAL A 14 14.83 -18.34 -25.86
CA VAL A 14 16.19 -18.59 -26.37
C VAL A 14 16.49 -20.08 -26.47
N TYR A 15 15.81 -20.91 -25.67
CA TYR A 15 15.95 -22.37 -25.66
C TYR A 15 14.79 -23.05 -26.36
N GLU A 16 15.06 -23.67 -27.52
CA GLU A 16 14.07 -24.36 -28.35
C GLU A 16 13.32 -25.45 -27.58
N GLU A 17 13.99 -26.16 -26.67
CA GLU A 17 13.38 -27.19 -25.83
C GLU A 17 12.30 -26.61 -24.89
N VAL A 18 12.50 -25.39 -24.41
CA VAL A 18 11.53 -24.67 -23.55
C VAL A 18 10.36 -24.15 -24.38
N ALA A 19 10.63 -23.62 -25.59
CA ALA A 19 9.59 -23.20 -26.54
C ALA A 19 8.69 -24.38 -26.95
N VAL A 20 9.28 -25.50 -27.38
CA VAL A 20 8.58 -26.73 -27.76
C VAL A 20 7.79 -27.31 -26.58
N ALA A 21 8.35 -27.29 -25.37
CA ALA A 21 7.63 -27.70 -24.16
C ALA A 21 6.42 -26.79 -23.87
N LEU A 22 6.56 -25.47 -24.03
CA LEU A 22 5.47 -24.51 -23.82
C LEU A 22 4.37 -24.66 -24.88
N TRP A 23 4.73 -24.88 -26.15
CA TRP A 23 3.80 -25.12 -27.26
C TRP A 23 3.03 -26.44 -27.06
N ALA A 24 3.70 -27.51 -26.63
CA ALA A 24 3.05 -28.78 -26.28
C ALA A 24 2.09 -28.66 -25.08
N ILE A 25 2.35 -27.74 -24.15
CA ILE A 25 1.43 -27.39 -23.05
C ILE A 25 0.23 -26.58 -23.57
N HIS A 26 0.44 -25.64 -24.51
CA HIS A 26 -0.62 -24.83 -25.12
C HIS A 26 -1.64 -25.71 -25.85
N LEU A 27 -1.19 -26.59 -26.76
CA LEU A 27 -2.05 -27.55 -27.46
C LEU A 27 -2.81 -28.49 -26.50
N HIS A 28 -2.20 -28.90 -25.38
CA HIS A 28 -2.88 -29.70 -24.35
C HIS A 28 -3.91 -28.92 -23.51
N ALA A 29 -4.01 -27.61 -23.68
CA ALA A 29 -4.83 -26.69 -22.91
C ALA A 29 -5.86 -25.91 -23.74
N GLU A 30 -5.82 -26.01 -25.07
CA GLU A 30 -6.67 -25.30 -26.03
C GLU A 30 -8.17 -25.47 -25.73
N ASP A 31 -8.69 -26.70 -25.84
CA ASP A 31 -10.10 -27.03 -25.57
C ASP A 31 -10.45 -27.21 -24.08
N VAL A 32 -9.47 -27.12 -23.17
CA VAL A 32 -9.61 -27.64 -21.80
C VAL A 32 -9.58 -26.54 -20.75
N ALA A 33 -10.54 -26.57 -19.83
CA ALA A 33 -10.56 -25.65 -18.70
C ALA A 33 -9.39 -25.90 -17.72
N VAL A 34 -8.25 -25.24 -17.96
CA VAL A 34 -7.06 -25.30 -17.09
C VAL A 34 -7.40 -24.91 -15.64
N THR A 35 -6.93 -25.76 -14.73
CA THR A 35 -6.97 -25.64 -13.27
C THR A 35 -5.53 -25.71 -12.74
N PRO A 36 -5.25 -25.33 -11.48
CA PRO A 36 -3.92 -25.49 -10.91
C PRO A 36 -3.39 -26.93 -11.00
N ALA A 37 -4.26 -27.92 -10.80
CA ALA A 37 -3.89 -29.33 -10.90
C ALA A 37 -3.50 -29.73 -12.32
N LEU A 38 -4.22 -29.26 -13.34
CA LEU A 38 -3.89 -29.53 -14.74
C LEU A 38 -2.61 -28.79 -15.17
N ALA A 39 -2.48 -27.50 -14.82
CA ALA A 39 -1.27 -26.72 -15.13
C ALA A 39 -0.01 -27.34 -14.50
N LEU A 40 -0.04 -27.69 -13.21
CA LEU A 40 1.12 -28.33 -12.57
C LEU A 40 1.41 -29.73 -13.13
N ARG A 41 0.39 -30.48 -13.57
CA ARG A 41 0.59 -31.76 -14.28
C ARG A 41 1.33 -31.54 -15.61
N LEU A 42 0.89 -30.57 -16.41
CA LEU A 42 1.49 -30.26 -17.71
C LEU A 42 2.92 -29.70 -17.56
N ILE A 43 3.17 -28.82 -16.59
CA ILE A 43 4.52 -28.36 -16.23
C ILE A 43 5.43 -29.55 -15.82
N ARG A 44 4.93 -30.49 -15.01
CA ARG A 44 5.68 -31.71 -14.66
C ARG A 44 5.90 -32.67 -15.82
N GLN A 45 5.04 -32.64 -16.84
CA GLN A 45 5.12 -33.52 -18.00
C GLN A 45 6.12 -33.01 -19.05
N TYR A 46 6.16 -31.70 -19.28
CA TYR A 46 6.93 -31.09 -20.38
C TYR A 46 8.15 -30.27 -19.93
N LEU A 47 8.09 -29.59 -18.78
CA LEU A 47 9.17 -28.71 -18.30
C LEU A 47 10.06 -29.36 -17.22
N GLN A 48 9.54 -30.29 -16.42
CA GLN A 48 10.40 -31.03 -15.47
C GLN A 48 11.56 -31.80 -16.12
N PRO A 49 11.41 -32.45 -17.31
CA PRO A 49 12.53 -33.15 -17.95
C PRO A 49 13.72 -32.25 -18.27
N LEU A 50 13.49 -30.94 -18.43
CA LEU A 50 14.53 -29.94 -18.70
C LEU A 50 15.23 -29.45 -17.42
N ILE A 51 14.63 -29.66 -16.23
CA ILE A 51 15.25 -29.28 -14.94
C ILE A 51 16.25 -30.38 -14.53
N PRO A 52 17.48 -30.06 -14.09
CA PRO A 52 18.42 -31.07 -13.60
C PRO A 52 17.85 -31.86 -12.40
N PRO A 53 18.00 -33.21 -12.33
CA PRO A 53 17.25 -34.05 -11.40
C PRO A 53 17.30 -33.69 -9.91
N GLY A 54 18.41 -33.10 -9.43
CA GLY A 54 18.53 -32.62 -8.06
C GLY A 54 17.48 -31.56 -7.67
N HIS A 55 16.95 -30.83 -8.64
CA HIS A 55 16.04 -29.69 -8.45
C HIS A 55 14.56 -30.02 -8.73
N TRP A 56 14.25 -31.27 -9.13
CA TRP A 56 12.87 -31.75 -9.28
C TRP A 56 12.02 -31.63 -8.01
N HIS A 57 12.64 -31.47 -6.83
CA HIS A 57 11.95 -31.22 -5.57
C HIS A 57 11.09 -29.94 -5.61
N VAL A 58 11.49 -28.91 -6.38
CA VAL A 58 10.74 -27.65 -6.59
C VAL A 58 9.33 -27.92 -7.13
N LEU A 59 9.23 -28.76 -8.16
CA LEU A 59 7.95 -29.14 -8.77
C LEU A 59 7.17 -30.16 -7.93
N ASN A 60 7.85 -30.96 -7.10
CA ASN A 60 7.27 -32.13 -6.43
C ASN A 60 7.03 -31.98 -4.91
N GLN A 61 7.10 -30.76 -4.38
CA GLN A 61 6.72 -30.47 -3.00
C GLN A 61 5.28 -30.94 -2.68
N LYS A 62 5.06 -31.53 -1.50
CA LYS A 62 3.75 -31.98 -1.01
C LYS A 62 2.91 -30.83 -0.45
N GLN A 63 2.63 -29.82 -1.28
CA GLN A 63 1.79 -28.66 -0.94
C GLN A 63 0.46 -28.65 -1.71
N PRO A 64 -0.60 -27.96 -1.22
CA PRO A 64 -1.84 -27.77 -1.96
C PRO A 64 -1.62 -27.05 -3.29
N VAL A 65 -2.05 -27.67 -4.40
CA VAL A 65 -1.84 -27.12 -5.75
C VAL A 65 -2.73 -25.91 -5.97
N THR A 66 -2.13 -24.73 -6.10
CA THR A 66 -2.79 -23.44 -6.25
C THR A 66 -2.04 -22.58 -7.27
N TRP A 67 -2.70 -21.58 -7.87
CA TRP A 67 -2.04 -20.66 -8.80
C TRP A 67 -0.83 -19.95 -8.17
N ASN A 68 -0.95 -19.52 -6.91
CA ASN A 68 0.20 -18.97 -6.16
C ASN A 68 1.35 -19.98 -6.01
N ARG A 69 1.09 -21.28 -5.84
CA ARG A 69 2.16 -22.29 -5.77
C ARG A 69 2.84 -22.48 -7.13
N ILE A 70 2.08 -22.39 -8.23
CA ILE A 70 2.64 -22.44 -9.59
C ILE A 70 3.52 -21.21 -9.87
N TRP A 71 3.09 -20.03 -9.45
CA TRP A 71 3.93 -18.83 -9.55
C TRP A 71 5.18 -18.90 -8.63
N MET A 72 5.05 -19.38 -7.39
CA MET A 72 6.21 -19.57 -6.50
C MET A 72 7.29 -20.50 -7.09
N ILE A 73 6.94 -21.38 -8.03
CA ILE A 73 7.92 -22.24 -8.70
C ILE A 73 8.85 -21.44 -9.63
N SER A 74 8.38 -20.42 -10.35
CA SER A 74 9.30 -19.58 -11.16
C SER A 74 10.28 -18.82 -10.26
N SER A 75 9.82 -18.34 -9.11
CA SER A 75 10.66 -17.72 -8.08
C SER A 75 11.67 -18.69 -7.45
N GLU A 76 11.28 -19.95 -7.21
CA GLU A 76 12.21 -20.98 -6.70
C GLU A 76 13.27 -21.35 -7.75
N LEU A 77 12.92 -21.41 -9.04
CA LEU A 77 13.87 -21.63 -10.13
C LEU A 77 14.83 -20.45 -10.32
N ALA A 78 14.35 -19.21 -10.24
CA ALA A 78 15.20 -18.01 -10.26
C ALA A 78 16.15 -17.93 -9.05
N SER A 79 15.76 -18.47 -7.90
CA SER A 79 16.65 -18.62 -6.73
C SER A 79 17.76 -19.68 -6.95
N LEU A 80 17.44 -20.76 -7.68
CA LEU A 80 18.41 -21.80 -8.05
C LEU A 80 19.38 -21.36 -9.15
N LEU A 81 18.94 -20.52 -10.10
CA LEU A 81 19.81 -19.85 -11.07
C LEU A 81 20.99 -19.15 -10.36
N GLY A 82 20.71 -18.42 -9.27
CA GLY A 82 21.73 -17.74 -8.46
C GLY A 82 22.70 -18.66 -7.69
N GLN A 83 22.49 -19.99 -7.72
CA GLN A 83 23.35 -20.99 -7.06
C GLN A 83 24.09 -21.88 -8.06
N ILE A 84 23.49 -22.16 -9.22
CA ILE A 84 23.96 -23.14 -10.21
C ILE A 84 24.49 -22.44 -11.48
N ASN A 85 24.01 -21.23 -11.75
CA ASN A 85 24.27 -20.45 -12.97
C ASN A 85 23.87 -21.19 -14.27
N ASP A 86 22.79 -21.99 -14.21
CA ASP A 86 22.17 -22.65 -15.35
C ASP A 86 21.07 -21.74 -15.96
N PRO A 87 21.30 -21.07 -17.10
CA PRO A 87 20.34 -20.16 -17.72
C PRO A 87 19.05 -20.85 -18.18
N MET A 88 19.05 -22.15 -18.43
CA MET A 88 17.82 -22.86 -18.83
C MET A 88 16.78 -22.85 -17.70
N LEU A 89 17.20 -22.79 -16.43
CA LEU A 89 16.30 -22.62 -15.28
C LEU A 89 15.56 -21.27 -15.28
N PHE A 90 16.17 -20.22 -15.84
CA PHE A 90 15.54 -18.91 -15.98
C PHE A 90 14.37 -18.98 -16.97
N GLU A 91 14.62 -19.58 -18.13
CA GLU A 91 13.64 -19.72 -19.22
C GLU A 91 12.50 -20.66 -18.81
N ILE A 92 12.79 -21.79 -18.15
CA ILE A 92 11.75 -22.64 -17.55
C ILE A 92 10.92 -21.86 -16.51
N GLY A 93 11.55 -20.94 -15.77
CA GLY A 93 10.87 -19.98 -14.89
C GLY A 93 9.90 -19.06 -15.63
N ILE A 94 10.33 -18.46 -16.74
CA ILE A 94 9.49 -17.60 -17.59
C ILE A 94 8.33 -18.39 -18.19
N ALA A 95 8.55 -19.61 -18.71
CA ALA A 95 7.49 -20.46 -19.24
C ALA A 95 6.42 -20.78 -18.19
N ILE A 96 6.82 -21.05 -16.95
CA ILE A 96 5.89 -21.30 -15.83
C ILE A 96 5.15 -20.01 -15.42
N GLU A 97 5.78 -18.85 -15.52
CA GLU A 97 5.11 -17.56 -15.29
C GLU A 97 4.11 -17.22 -16.40
N LEU A 98 4.44 -17.47 -17.67
CA LEU A 98 3.49 -17.32 -18.79
C LEU A 98 2.28 -18.25 -18.62
N ILE A 99 2.49 -19.53 -18.27
CA ILE A 99 1.41 -20.49 -17.99
C ILE A 99 0.56 -20.04 -16.79
N HIS A 100 1.17 -19.50 -15.74
CA HIS A 100 0.41 -18.91 -14.63
C HIS A 100 -0.45 -17.76 -15.13
N SER A 101 0.16 -16.77 -15.78
CA SER A 101 -0.47 -15.49 -16.08
C SER A 101 -1.52 -15.57 -17.18
N HIS A 102 -1.35 -16.44 -18.18
CA HIS A 102 -2.26 -16.56 -19.33
C HIS A 102 -3.40 -17.57 -19.13
N THR A 103 -3.61 -18.08 -17.91
CA THR A 103 -4.80 -18.90 -17.57
C THR A 103 -6.05 -18.07 -17.24
N THR A 104 -6.07 -16.79 -17.59
CA THR A 104 -7.24 -15.90 -17.59
C THR A 104 -7.15 -14.92 -18.77
N LEU A 105 -8.29 -14.40 -19.22
CA LEU A 105 -8.36 -13.25 -20.13
C LEU A 105 -9.14 -12.11 -19.43
N PRO A 106 -8.56 -10.90 -19.26
CA PRO A 106 -7.16 -10.56 -19.52
C PRO A 106 -6.18 -11.42 -18.70
N PRO A 107 -4.89 -11.47 -19.08
CA PRO A 107 -3.86 -12.13 -18.30
C PRO A 107 -3.85 -11.65 -16.85
N ARG A 108 -3.38 -12.49 -15.93
CA ARG A 108 -3.27 -12.16 -14.51
C ARG A 108 -2.24 -11.04 -14.33
N GLU A 109 -2.71 -9.78 -14.32
CA GLU A 109 -1.89 -8.67 -13.83
C GLU A 109 -1.29 -9.05 -12.48
N TYR A 110 0.03 -9.05 -12.39
CA TYR A 110 0.70 -9.47 -11.17
C TYR A 110 0.50 -8.42 -10.07
N THR A 111 -0.49 -8.67 -9.21
CA THR A 111 -0.56 -7.98 -7.93
C THR A 111 0.51 -8.55 -7.01
N PHE A 112 1.70 -7.94 -7.09
CA PHE A 112 2.48 -7.66 -5.87
C PHE A 112 1.48 -7.22 -4.79
N PRO A 113 1.63 -7.63 -3.52
CA PRO A 113 0.83 -7.03 -2.45
C PRO A 113 1.01 -5.51 -2.60
N THR A 114 -0.09 -4.80 -2.80
CA THR A 114 -0.18 -3.62 -3.70
C THR A 114 0.40 -2.31 -3.12
N VAL A 115 1.39 -2.50 -2.29
CA VAL A 115 1.85 -1.72 -1.15
C VAL A 115 3.18 -2.33 -0.72
N ILE A 116 4.27 -1.70 -1.15
CA ILE A 116 5.68 -2.12 -1.00
C ILE A 116 6.07 -2.40 0.47
N GLU A 117 5.43 -1.73 1.42
CA GLU A 117 5.49 -1.99 2.86
C GLU A 117 5.15 -3.46 3.23
N VAL A 118 4.22 -4.10 2.53
CA VAL A 118 3.85 -5.50 2.80
C VAL A 118 4.94 -6.44 2.29
N THR A 119 5.55 -6.14 1.13
CA THR A 119 6.70 -6.88 0.61
C THR A 119 7.88 -6.81 1.58
N TYR A 120 8.24 -5.62 2.07
CA TYR A 120 9.31 -5.48 3.06
C TYR A 120 8.96 -6.15 4.39
N PHE A 121 7.74 -5.98 4.91
CA PHE A 121 7.30 -6.66 6.14
C PHE A 121 7.47 -8.18 6.06
N LEU A 122 7.00 -8.80 4.97
CA LEU A 122 7.11 -10.25 4.76
C LEU A 122 8.56 -10.70 4.53
N SER A 123 9.39 -9.89 3.87
CA SER A 123 10.82 -10.14 3.71
C SER A 123 11.56 -10.13 5.05
N MET A 124 11.38 -9.07 5.85
CA MET A 124 12.00 -8.92 7.17
C MET A 124 11.56 -10.05 8.12
N CYS A 125 10.26 -10.38 8.17
CA CYS A 125 9.77 -11.51 8.94
C CYS A 125 10.35 -12.86 8.45
N GLY A 126 10.53 -13.04 7.14
CA GLY A 126 11.17 -14.23 6.56
C GLY A 126 12.63 -14.38 6.99
N GLN A 127 13.42 -13.31 6.91
CA GLN A 127 14.83 -13.29 7.33
C GLN A 127 14.97 -13.52 8.85
N LEU A 128 14.09 -12.91 9.66
CA LEU A 128 13.96 -13.14 11.11
C LEU A 128 13.35 -14.51 11.48
N LYS A 129 12.89 -15.31 10.51
CA LYS A 129 12.17 -16.59 10.70
C LYS A 129 10.88 -16.48 11.55
N ILE A 130 10.25 -15.30 11.59
CA ILE A 130 8.97 -15.07 12.28
C ILE A 130 7.83 -15.67 11.42
N PRO A 131 7.00 -16.59 11.96
CA PRO A 131 6.05 -17.37 11.18
C PRO A 131 4.75 -16.62 10.87
N VAL A 132 4.85 -15.49 10.15
CA VAL A 132 3.68 -14.66 9.76
C VAL A 132 2.92 -15.21 8.55
N GLN A 133 3.52 -16.11 7.75
CA GLN A 133 2.99 -16.52 6.44
C GLN A 133 1.61 -17.21 6.56
N SER A 134 1.45 -18.09 7.55
CA SER A 134 0.18 -18.73 7.90
C SER A 134 -0.87 -17.72 8.40
N GLN A 135 -0.42 -16.68 9.10
CA GLN A 135 -1.23 -15.61 9.67
C GLN A 135 -1.67 -14.55 8.63
N THR A 136 -1.15 -14.58 7.39
CA THR A 136 -1.53 -13.59 6.35
C THR A 136 -2.95 -13.75 5.80
N ARG A 137 -3.62 -14.87 6.07
CA ARG A 137 -4.93 -15.22 5.49
C ARG A 137 -5.98 -15.38 6.58
N LEU A 138 -6.84 -14.37 6.71
CA LEU A 138 -7.94 -14.33 7.67
C LEU A 138 -8.96 -15.45 7.47
N ASP A 139 -9.25 -15.76 6.21
CA ASP A 139 -10.20 -16.80 5.81
C ASP A 139 -9.80 -17.38 4.44
N ARG A 140 -9.96 -18.70 4.28
CA ARG A 140 -9.78 -19.41 3.00
C ARG A 140 -10.98 -19.22 2.07
N GLU A 141 -12.16 -18.94 2.61
CA GLU A 141 -13.42 -18.85 1.86
C GLU A 141 -13.75 -17.40 1.43
N GLN A 142 -13.84 -16.46 2.38
CA GLN A 142 -14.22 -15.06 2.11
C GLN A 142 -13.11 -14.21 1.46
N ARG A 143 -11.89 -14.76 1.29
CA ARG A 143 -10.71 -14.09 0.69
C ARG A 143 -10.34 -12.74 1.32
N ILE A 144 -10.62 -12.55 2.61
CA ILE A 144 -10.32 -11.28 3.28
C ILE A 144 -8.81 -11.21 3.55
N ASN A 145 -8.18 -10.16 3.04
CA ASN A 145 -6.75 -9.87 3.22
C ASN A 145 -6.61 -8.60 4.07
N PRO A 146 -5.97 -8.66 5.27
CA PRO A 146 -5.74 -7.49 6.14
C PRO A 146 -4.72 -6.50 5.56
N PHE A 147 -3.96 -6.90 4.53
CA PHE A 147 -2.98 -6.07 3.83
C PHE A 147 -3.52 -5.43 2.54
N ASN A 148 -4.82 -5.53 2.28
CA ASN A 148 -5.44 -4.86 1.14
C ASN A 148 -5.84 -3.44 1.54
N PHE A 149 -5.09 -2.43 1.12
CA PHE A 149 -5.33 -1.05 1.51
C PHE A 149 -5.93 -0.20 0.39
N CYS A 150 -6.68 0.84 0.76
CA CYS A 150 -7.14 1.86 -0.17
C CYS A 150 -5.96 2.48 -0.94
N SER A 151 -6.11 2.66 -2.25
CA SER A 151 -5.06 3.29 -3.08
C SER A 151 -4.69 4.70 -2.60
N LEU A 152 -5.60 5.37 -1.87
CA LEU A 152 -5.42 6.71 -1.33
C LEU A 152 -5.22 6.79 0.21
N CYS A 153 -5.06 5.69 0.96
CA CYS A 153 -4.67 5.72 2.40
C CYS A 153 -4.38 4.32 2.99
N TRP A 154 -4.32 4.19 4.32
CA TRP A 154 -4.13 2.93 5.06
C TRP A 154 -5.39 2.10 5.29
N ARG A 155 -6.59 2.62 5.01
CA ARG A 155 -7.86 1.98 5.40
C ARG A 155 -8.27 0.88 4.42
N GLN A 156 -8.84 -0.22 4.90
CA GLN A 156 -9.34 -1.31 4.06
C GLN A 156 -10.36 -0.78 3.02
N PRO A 157 -10.25 -1.14 1.72
CA PRO A 157 -11.17 -0.72 0.70
C PRO A 157 -12.51 -1.47 0.80
N LEU A 158 -13.53 -0.92 0.14
CA LEU A 158 -14.81 -1.61 -0.03
C LEU A 158 -14.62 -2.83 -0.96
N LEU A 159 -15.38 -3.92 -0.72
CA LEU A 159 -15.29 -5.12 -1.55
C LEU A 159 -15.46 -4.82 -3.04
N GLY A 160 -14.56 -5.36 -3.86
CA GLY A 160 -14.54 -5.13 -5.32
C GLY A 160 -14.13 -3.72 -5.74
N ARG A 161 -13.60 -2.89 -4.83
CA ARG A 161 -13.13 -1.51 -5.11
C ARG A 161 -11.67 -1.34 -4.69
N LYS A 162 -10.99 -0.35 -5.27
CA LYS A 162 -9.64 0.11 -4.83
C LYS A 162 -9.68 1.21 -3.75
N LEU A 163 -10.87 1.59 -3.26
CA LEU A 163 -11.11 2.74 -2.36
C LEU A 163 -11.89 2.34 -1.09
N CYS A 164 -11.54 2.93 0.06
CA CYS A 164 -12.30 2.82 1.31
C CYS A 164 -13.50 3.78 1.35
N ALA A 165 -14.41 3.61 2.31
CA ALA A 165 -15.59 4.47 2.48
C ALA A 165 -15.27 5.98 2.55
N HIS A 166 -14.17 6.38 3.20
CA HIS A 166 -13.77 7.80 3.28
C HIS A 166 -13.44 8.43 1.92
N HIS A 167 -12.94 7.62 0.96
CA HIS A 167 -12.49 8.06 -0.36
C HIS A 167 -13.44 7.64 -1.49
N SER A 168 -14.51 6.90 -1.21
CA SER A 168 -15.53 6.55 -2.20
C SER A 168 -16.43 7.77 -2.48
N PRO A 169 -16.45 8.34 -3.70
CA PRO A 169 -17.32 9.47 -4.02
C PRO A 169 -18.81 9.06 -4.15
N GLY A 170 -19.09 7.76 -4.29
CA GLY A 170 -20.44 7.19 -4.50
C GLY A 170 -20.95 6.34 -3.34
N THR A 171 -20.30 6.34 -2.19
CA THR A 171 -20.75 5.59 -1.00
C THR A 171 -20.75 6.52 0.21
N PRO A 172 -21.92 7.03 0.64
CA PRO A 172 -22.02 7.75 1.89
C PRO A 172 -21.49 6.91 3.06
N LEU A 173 -20.76 7.55 3.97
CA LEU A 173 -20.78 7.12 5.36
C LEU A 173 -22.20 7.32 5.88
N MET A 174 -22.69 6.44 6.76
CA MET A 174 -24.10 6.37 7.16
C MET A 174 -24.58 7.53 8.08
N SER A 175 -23.89 8.67 8.07
CA SER A 175 -24.43 9.92 8.57
C SER A 175 -25.44 10.47 7.56
N GLU A 176 -26.71 10.57 7.95
CA GLU A 176 -27.73 11.30 7.20
C GLU A 176 -27.24 12.73 6.90
N GLY A 177 -27.47 13.22 5.68
CA GLY A 177 -26.93 14.51 5.23
C GLY A 177 -25.46 14.52 4.77
N ALA A 178 -24.81 13.35 4.59
CA ALA A 178 -23.45 13.28 4.02
C ALA A 178 -23.36 13.87 2.58
N ASP A 179 -22.98 15.15 2.48
CA ASP A 179 -22.90 15.86 1.20
C ASP A 179 -21.95 15.16 0.19
N LYS A 180 -22.49 14.87 -1.00
CA LYS A 180 -21.76 14.31 -2.14
C LYS A 180 -20.57 15.20 -2.53
N ARG A 181 -20.65 16.52 -2.34
CA ARG A 181 -19.54 17.46 -2.56
C ARG A 181 -18.40 17.21 -1.58
N ALA A 182 -18.68 16.90 -0.31
CA ALA A 182 -17.67 16.57 0.69
C ALA A 182 -16.99 15.22 0.39
N ALA A 183 -17.73 14.22 -0.07
CA ALA A 183 -17.15 12.95 -0.54
C ALA A 183 -16.25 13.15 -1.76
N ALA A 184 -16.70 13.92 -2.76
CA ALA A 184 -15.92 14.27 -3.93
C ALA A 184 -14.68 15.13 -3.61
N ALA A 185 -14.76 16.01 -2.60
CA ALA A 185 -13.64 16.81 -2.12
C ALA A 185 -12.57 15.95 -1.43
N ARG A 186 -12.97 14.98 -0.58
CA ARG A 186 -12.06 13.99 0.03
C ARG A 186 -11.34 13.19 -1.05
N TYR A 187 -12.07 12.64 -2.03
CA TYR A 187 -11.50 11.92 -3.17
C TYR A 187 -10.49 12.79 -3.96
N LYS A 188 -10.87 14.02 -4.35
CA LYS A 188 -9.98 14.95 -5.08
C LYS A 188 -8.74 15.36 -4.25
N SER A 189 -8.88 15.54 -2.93
CA SER A 189 -7.75 15.78 -2.03
C SER A 189 -6.81 14.57 -2.00
N GLY A 190 -7.37 13.36 -1.88
CA GLY A 190 -6.58 12.15 -1.82
C GLY A 190 -5.80 11.88 -3.11
N VAL A 191 -6.42 12.07 -4.27
CA VAL A 191 -5.75 11.97 -5.59
C VAL A 191 -4.61 12.99 -5.70
N ARG A 192 -4.81 14.24 -5.26
CA ARG A 192 -3.76 15.27 -5.26
C ARG A 192 -2.59 14.98 -4.30
N GLN A 193 -2.83 14.21 -3.26
CA GLN A 193 -1.84 13.87 -2.22
C GLN A 193 -1.11 12.53 -2.49
N LYS A 194 -1.60 11.70 -3.43
CA LYS A 194 -1.10 10.35 -3.71
C LYS A 194 0.42 10.27 -3.87
N GLU A 195 1.01 11.11 -4.73
CA GLU A 195 2.45 11.08 -5.00
C GLU A 195 3.30 11.47 -3.78
N GLN A 196 2.85 12.47 -3.02
CA GLN A 196 3.52 12.92 -1.79
C GLN A 196 3.39 11.87 -0.67
N PHE A 197 2.23 11.21 -0.58
CA PHE A 197 1.99 10.09 0.31
C PHE A 197 2.88 8.88 -0.02
N ASP A 198 2.98 8.50 -1.30
CA ASP A 198 3.86 7.40 -1.73
C ASP A 198 5.33 7.73 -1.41
N LYS A 199 5.76 8.97 -1.64
CA LYS A 199 7.09 9.46 -1.26
C LYS A 199 7.30 9.44 0.26
N ALA A 200 6.30 9.78 1.07
CA ALA A 200 6.38 9.70 2.53
C ALA A 200 6.48 8.25 3.03
N VAL A 201 5.67 7.33 2.49
CA VAL A 201 5.74 5.89 2.79
C VAL A 201 7.10 5.32 2.39
N ASN A 202 7.57 5.59 1.17
CA ASN A 202 8.88 5.11 0.71
C ASN A 202 10.03 5.68 1.55
N ARG A 203 9.99 6.95 1.98
CA ARG A 203 11.01 7.51 2.89
C ARG A 203 11.09 6.76 4.24
N ILE A 204 9.93 6.42 4.82
CA ILE A 204 9.89 5.66 6.09
C ILE A 204 10.43 4.25 5.85
N LEU A 205 10.00 3.58 4.79
CA LEU A 205 10.45 2.23 4.44
C LEU A 205 11.93 2.16 4.12
N THR A 206 12.48 3.07 3.31
CA THR A 206 13.92 3.08 3.02
C THR A 206 14.72 3.26 4.31
N LYS A 207 14.32 4.19 5.20
CA LYS A 207 14.98 4.36 6.50
C LYS A 207 14.94 3.05 7.32
N GLU A 208 13.76 2.46 7.50
CA GLU A 208 13.61 1.27 8.36
C GLU A 208 14.20 0.00 7.75
N VAL A 209 14.21 -0.13 6.43
CA VAL A 209 14.88 -1.25 5.74
C VAL A 209 16.40 -1.09 5.77
N THR A 210 16.95 0.12 5.63
CA THR A 210 18.38 0.38 5.82
C THR A 210 18.81 0.07 7.26
N GLU A 211 18.12 0.62 8.26
CA GLU A 211 18.41 0.34 9.68
C GLU A 211 18.31 -1.15 10.03
N PHE A 212 17.39 -1.89 9.39
CA PHE A 212 17.26 -3.33 9.58
C PHE A 212 18.49 -4.12 9.06
N HIS A 213 19.04 -3.74 7.91
CA HIS A 213 20.23 -4.40 7.36
C HIS A 213 21.51 -3.96 8.09
N GLU A 214 21.67 -2.67 8.39
CA GLU A 214 22.81 -2.13 9.14
C GLU A 214 22.81 -2.63 10.59
N GLY A 215 21.64 -2.71 11.22
CA GLY A 215 21.41 -3.28 12.54
C GLY A 215 21.40 -4.82 12.58
N LEU A 216 22.14 -5.48 11.68
CA LEU A 216 22.36 -6.93 11.61
C LEU A 216 21.07 -7.78 11.71
N PHE A 217 20.03 -7.38 11.00
CA PHE A 217 18.72 -8.04 10.94
C PHE A 217 18.01 -8.14 12.31
N THR A 218 18.12 -7.10 13.15
CA THR A 218 17.40 -7.04 14.44
C THR A 218 15.93 -6.58 14.29
N PRO A 219 14.98 -7.12 15.07
CA PRO A 219 13.55 -6.88 14.87
C PRO A 219 13.04 -5.50 15.30
N VAL A 220 13.92 -4.56 15.69
CA VAL A 220 13.58 -3.25 16.30
C VAL A 220 12.65 -2.41 15.41
N VAL A 221 12.80 -2.51 14.09
CA VAL A 221 11.95 -1.76 13.15
C VAL A 221 10.54 -2.33 13.00
N LEU A 222 10.30 -3.57 13.40
CA LEU A 222 8.97 -4.19 13.40
C LEU A 222 8.17 -3.79 14.65
N PHE A 223 6.84 -3.93 14.58
CA PHE A 223 5.98 -3.66 15.73
C PHE A 223 6.33 -4.64 16.88
N PRO A 224 6.63 -4.16 18.10
CA PRO A 224 7.07 -5.00 19.22
C PRO A 224 5.89 -5.57 20.01
N GLU A 225 6.21 -6.38 21.03
CA GLU A 225 5.23 -6.96 21.96
C GLU A 225 5.24 -6.26 23.34
N GLN A 226 6.22 -5.40 23.59
CA GLN A 226 6.44 -4.59 24.80
C GLN A 226 7.03 -3.24 24.39
N ASP A 227 7.00 -2.24 25.28
CA ASP A 227 7.51 -0.88 25.06
C ASP A 227 6.87 -0.17 23.84
N ILE A 228 5.62 -0.53 23.52
CA ILE A 228 4.92 -0.09 22.31
C ILE A 228 4.75 1.43 22.30
N ALA A 229 4.60 2.07 23.47
CA ALA A 229 4.52 3.53 23.58
C ALA A 229 5.82 4.23 23.15
N ALA A 230 6.98 3.71 23.56
CA ALA A 230 8.29 4.24 23.18
C ALA A 230 8.54 4.04 21.68
N TRP A 231 8.30 2.81 21.18
CA TRP A 231 8.40 2.48 19.76
C TRP A 231 7.50 3.36 18.90
N LEU A 232 6.24 3.57 19.31
CA LEU A 232 5.28 4.39 18.56
C LEU A 232 5.68 5.87 18.56
N THR A 233 6.26 6.37 19.65
CA THR A 233 6.79 7.75 19.74
C THR A 233 7.97 7.97 18.80
N GLU A 234 8.91 7.02 18.73
CA GLU A 234 10.09 7.11 17.85
C GLU A 234 9.75 6.88 16.37
N ARG A 235 8.95 5.83 16.09
CA ARG A 235 8.74 5.29 14.73
C ARG A 235 7.50 5.85 14.05
N ARG A 236 6.45 6.21 14.81
CA ARG A 236 5.19 6.73 14.27
C ARG A 236 4.73 8.02 15.01
N PRO A 237 5.58 9.06 15.13
CA PRO A 237 5.29 10.27 15.90
C PRO A 237 4.00 11.00 15.48
N SER A 238 3.63 11.05 14.19
CA SER A 238 2.34 11.67 13.81
C SER A 238 1.13 10.81 14.28
N LEU A 239 1.27 9.49 14.39
CA LEU A 239 0.26 8.62 15.01
C LEU A 239 0.23 8.73 16.54
N TRP A 240 1.40 8.87 17.19
CA TRP A 240 1.47 9.15 18.63
C TRP A 240 0.75 10.45 18.97
N GLN A 241 1.04 11.54 18.25
CA GLN A 241 0.35 12.82 18.41
C GLN A 241 -1.17 12.72 18.15
N LEU A 242 -1.60 11.86 17.22
CA LEU A 242 -3.01 11.64 16.88
C LEU A 242 -3.83 10.97 18.01
N LEU A 243 -3.19 10.30 18.98
CA LEU A 243 -3.86 9.77 20.17
C LEU A 243 -4.35 10.90 21.10
N GLY A 244 -3.64 12.04 21.14
CA GLY A 244 -3.96 13.18 22.01
C GLY A 244 -4.05 12.77 23.48
N GLU A 245 -5.14 13.14 24.16
CA GLU A 245 -5.41 12.80 25.56
C GLU A 245 -5.36 11.28 25.83
N ARG A 246 -5.69 10.44 24.83
CA ARG A 246 -5.63 8.97 24.94
C ARG A 246 -4.22 8.42 25.16
N GLN A 247 -3.17 9.23 25.01
CA GLN A 247 -1.80 8.83 25.39
C GLN A 247 -1.70 8.44 26.88
N GLN A 248 -2.51 9.03 27.75
CA GLN A 248 -2.49 8.75 29.20
C GLN A 248 -2.99 7.35 29.56
N GLU A 249 -3.84 6.76 28.71
CA GLU A 249 -4.39 5.40 28.88
C GLU A 249 -3.57 4.33 28.14
N PHE A 250 -2.63 4.75 27.27
CA PHE A 250 -1.97 3.88 26.30
C PHE A 250 -0.88 3.03 26.95
N ASN A 251 -1.04 1.71 26.88
CA ASN A 251 -0.11 0.71 27.41
C ASN A 251 -0.08 -0.54 26.52
N ASP A 252 0.93 -1.40 26.68
CA ASP A 252 1.13 -2.54 25.78
C ASP A 252 -0.08 -3.50 25.71
N GLY A 253 -0.85 -3.61 26.80
CA GLY A 253 -2.05 -4.45 26.88
C GLY A 253 -3.27 -3.93 26.12
N ASN A 254 -3.35 -2.62 25.84
CA ASN A 254 -4.46 -2.01 25.08
C ASN A 254 -4.04 -1.34 23.76
N ALA A 255 -2.74 -1.14 23.53
CA ALA A 255 -2.15 -0.38 22.43
C ALA A 255 -2.74 -0.74 21.05
N VAL A 256 -2.80 -2.05 20.73
CA VAL A 256 -3.33 -2.56 19.45
C VAL A 256 -4.82 -2.23 19.29
N GLY A 257 -5.62 -2.36 20.36
CA GLY A 257 -7.02 -1.94 20.35
C GLY A 257 -7.18 -0.44 20.12
N MET A 258 -6.45 0.39 20.86
CA MET A 258 -6.52 1.84 20.75
C MET A 258 -6.09 2.36 19.37
N LEU A 259 -5.06 1.75 18.77
CA LEU A 259 -4.61 1.99 17.40
C LEU A 259 -5.66 1.57 16.37
N LEU A 260 -6.29 0.41 16.53
CA LEU A 260 -7.35 -0.05 15.63
C LEU A 260 -8.62 0.79 15.74
N ASP A 261 -8.97 1.31 16.91
CA ASP A 261 -10.07 2.29 17.05
C ASP A 261 -9.74 3.60 16.33
N LEU A 262 -8.51 4.10 16.46
CA LEU A 262 -8.08 5.35 15.84
C LEU A 262 -8.01 5.24 14.30
N LEU A 263 -7.39 4.15 13.81
CA LEU A 263 -7.02 3.97 12.41
C LEU A 263 -8.05 3.16 11.62
N HIS A 264 -8.75 2.23 12.27
CA HIS A 264 -9.58 1.22 11.61
C HIS A 264 -10.93 0.98 12.31
N SER A 265 -11.50 2.02 12.94
CA SER A 265 -12.87 1.94 13.47
C SER A 265 -13.89 1.52 12.39
N PRO A 266 -14.81 0.59 12.70
CA PRO A 266 -15.90 0.18 11.81
C PRO A 266 -17.10 1.15 11.83
N ASN A 267 -17.08 2.20 12.67
CA ASN A 267 -18.24 3.03 12.95
C ASN A 267 -18.65 3.87 11.71
N GLY A 268 -19.96 3.98 11.45
CA GLY A 268 -20.51 4.70 10.30
C GLY A 268 -20.36 3.99 8.94
N LEU A 269 -19.81 2.77 8.90
CA LEU A 269 -19.74 1.94 7.70
C LEU A 269 -21.08 1.21 7.45
N SER A 270 -21.31 0.77 6.21
CA SER A 270 -22.40 -0.15 5.89
C SER A 270 -22.15 -1.53 6.49
N SER A 271 -23.21 -2.29 6.80
CA SER A 271 -23.14 -3.56 7.54
C SER A 271 -22.14 -4.56 6.97
N LYS A 272 -22.00 -4.64 5.63
CA LYS A 272 -21.04 -5.52 4.97
C LYS A 272 -19.58 -5.09 5.18
N ALA A 273 -19.30 -3.78 5.20
CA ALA A 273 -17.96 -3.25 5.48
C ALA A 273 -17.65 -3.27 7.00
N TYR A 274 -18.63 -3.03 7.84
CA TYR A 274 -18.53 -3.14 9.31
C TYR A 274 -18.04 -4.52 9.75
N GLN A 275 -18.61 -5.61 9.21
CA GLN A 275 -18.19 -6.97 9.56
C GLN A 275 -16.73 -7.25 9.15
N ILE A 276 -16.33 -6.86 7.94
CA ILE A 276 -14.95 -7.01 7.44
C ILE A 276 -13.96 -6.27 8.32
N TYR A 277 -14.27 -5.03 8.71
CA TYR A 277 -13.43 -4.24 9.63
C TYR A 277 -13.32 -4.94 10.99
N ARG A 278 -14.42 -5.52 11.54
CA ARG A 278 -14.36 -6.27 12.80
C ARG A 278 -13.57 -7.58 12.71
N GLN A 279 -13.70 -8.34 11.61
CA GLN A 279 -12.93 -9.57 11.39
C GLN A 279 -11.44 -9.25 11.30
N ILE A 280 -11.05 -8.22 10.53
CA ILE A 280 -9.66 -7.74 10.43
C ILE A 280 -9.14 -7.24 11.78
N ASN A 281 -9.90 -6.40 12.50
CA ASN A 281 -9.44 -5.84 13.78
C ASN A 281 -9.20 -6.95 14.82
N ARG A 282 -10.05 -7.98 14.88
CA ARG A 282 -9.84 -9.14 15.75
C ARG A 282 -8.53 -9.86 15.42
N HIS A 283 -8.31 -10.16 14.14
CA HIS A 283 -7.10 -10.85 13.68
C HIS A 283 -5.82 -10.03 13.90
N LEU A 284 -5.90 -8.70 13.79
CA LEU A 284 -4.80 -7.81 14.15
C LEU A 284 -4.58 -7.71 15.67
N GLN A 285 -5.58 -7.99 16.51
CA GLN A 285 -5.42 -8.16 17.97
C GLN A 285 -4.83 -9.54 18.32
N GLU A 286 -5.25 -10.60 17.64
CA GLU A 286 -4.71 -11.96 17.79
C GLU A 286 -3.26 -12.06 17.28
N HIS A 287 -2.87 -11.25 16.29
CA HIS A 287 -1.54 -11.20 15.71
C HIS A 287 -1.01 -9.75 15.57
N PRO A 288 -0.62 -9.09 16.69
CA PRO A 288 -0.25 -7.66 16.73
C PRO A 288 0.75 -7.20 15.65
N ARG A 289 1.77 -8.01 15.37
CA ARG A 289 2.83 -7.66 14.41
C ARG A 289 2.33 -7.38 13.00
N LEU A 290 1.17 -7.94 12.61
CA LEU A 290 0.53 -7.70 11.32
C LEU A 290 -0.02 -6.27 11.15
N ILE A 291 -0.11 -5.46 12.22
CA ILE A 291 -0.55 -4.06 12.11
C ILE A 291 0.51 -3.18 11.42
N TRP A 292 1.78 -3.61 11.38
CA TRP A 292 2.91 -2.77 10.97
C TRP A 292 2.76 -2.10 9.58
N PRO A 293 2.31 -2.77 8.49
CA PRO A 293 2.09 -2.11 7.20
C PRO A 293 0.98 -1.05 7.26
N MET A 294 -0.04 -1.23 8.11
CA MET A 294 -1.08 -0.22 8.31
C MET A 294 -0.51 1.02 9.02
N LEU A 295 0.38 0.84 10.00
CA LEU A 295 1.04 1.95 10.70
C LEU A 295 1.98 2.73 9.77
N ILE A 296 2.75 2.06 8.89
CA ILE A 296 3.56 2.72 7.85
C ILE A 296 2.68 3.67 7.00
N ARG A 297 1.55 3.16 6.50
CA ARG A 297 0.63 3.94 5.65
C ARG A 297 -0.05 5.08 6.42
N ALA A 298 -0.40 4.85 7.67
CA ALA A 298 -1.06 5.86 8.48
C ALA A 298 -0.10 7.02 8.80
N GLU A 299 1.13 6.71 9.22
CA GLU A 299 2.19 7.71 9.49
C GLU A 299 2.54 8.49 8.21
N GLY A 300 2.79 7.80 7.09
CA GLY A 300 3.08 8.43 5.81
C GLY A 300 1.95 9.34 5.31
N TRP A 301 0.68 8.96 5.54
CA TRP A 301 -0.46 9.81 5.20
C TRP A 301 -0.54 11.06 6.08
N HIS A 302 -0.30 10.91 7.38
CA HIS A 302 -0.37 12.04 8.33
C HIS A 302 0.74 13.05 8.08
N ARG A 303 2.00 12.62 7.97
CA ARG A 303 3.13 13.49 7.59
C ARG A 303 2.88 14.22 6.28
N CYS A 304 2.47 13.52 5.23
CA CYS A 304 2.10 14.13 3.95
C CYS A 304 1.01 15.21 4.11
N ARG A 305 0.00 14.96 4.94
CA ARG A 305 -1.12 15.91 5.13
C ARG A 305 -0.75 17.08 6.05
N GLU A 306 0.27 16.94 6.90
CA GLU A 306 0.92 18.02 7.65
C GLU A 306 1.78 18.91 6.74
N GLU A 307 2.68 18.31 5.94
CA GLU A 307 3.48 19.03 4.92
C GLU A 307 2.58 19.85 3.98
N VAL A 308 1.49 19.27 3.48
CA VAL A 308 0.54 19.94 2.58
C VAL A 308 -0.22 21.08 3.29
N ARG A 309 -0.61 20.90 4.57
CA ARG A 309 -1.24 21.97 5.36
C ARG A 309 -0.29 23.16 5.58
N ALA A 310 1.00 22.90 5.81
CA ALA A 310 2.00 23.96 5.96
C ALA A 310 2.13 24.82 4.69
N GLN A 311 1.85 24.25 3.51
CA GLN A 311 1.92 24.92 2.20
C GLN A 311 0.59 25.57 1.74
N TRP A 312 -0.44 25.62 2.60
CA TRP A 312 -1.72 26.28 2.31
C TRP A 312 -1.72 27.76 2.71
N GLY A 313 -2.60 28.56 2.10
CA GLY A 313 -2.85 29.95 2.50
C GLY A 313 -1.68 30.91 2.31
N GLY A 314 -0.92 30.79 1.21
CA GLY A 314 0.21 31.69 0.90
C GLY A 314 1.52 31.39 1.63
N LYS A 315 1.55 30.43 2.56
CA LYS A 315 2.74 30.04 3.34
C LYS A 315 3.86 29.33 2.56
N ARG A 316 3.85 29.40 1.22
CA ARG A 316 4.94 28.88 0.38
C ARG A 316 6.02 29.96 0.28
N THR A 317 7.29 29.58 0.35
CA THR A 317 8.42 30.45 0.00
C THR A 317 8.20 31.03 -1.40
N GLY A 318 8.08 32.36 -1.52
CA GLY A 318 7.77 33.07 -2.76
C GLY A 318 6.29 33.35 -3.04
N ALA A 319 5.34 32.91 -2.21
CA ALA A 319 3.90 33.15 -2.38
C ALA A 319 3.35 34.35 -1.57
N GLY A 320 4.14 35.41 -1.46
CA GLY A 320 3.69 36.73 -0.99
C GLY A 320 3.57 37.70 -2.16
N ARG A 321 2.74 38.76 -2.01
CA ARG A 321 2.85 39.94 -2.88
C ARG A 321 4.26 40.51 -2.69
N PRO A 322 5.03 40.83 -3.75
CA PRO A 322 6.36 41.39 -3.58
C PRO A 322 6.26 42.67 -2.75
N VAL A 323 7.06 42.73 -1.68
CA VAL A 323 7.19 43.95 -0.87
C VAL A 323 7.82 44.99 -1.80
N GLN A 324 7.06 46.01 -2.16
CA GLN A 324 7.64 47.16 -2.86
C GLN A 324 8.69 47.78 -1.93
N PRO A 325 9.92 48.05 -2.40
CA PRO A 325 10.90 48.76 -1.61
C PRO A 325 10.29 50.10 -1.19
N ALA A 326 10.46 50.49 0.08
CA ALA A 326 9.88 51.72 0.59
C ALA A 326 10.44 52.91 -0.20
N THR A 327 9.56 53.66 -0.86
CA THR A 327 9.94 54.88 -1.56
C THR A 327 10.49 55.88 -0.54
N GLU A 328 11.74 56.31 -0.72
CA GLU A 328 12.35 57.34 0.13
C GLU A 328 11.53 58.64 0.03
N PRO A 329 11.24 59.32 1.15
CA PRO A 329 10.45 60.56 1.13
C PRO A 329 11.30 61.74 0.66
N PRO A 330 10.97 62.41 -0.47
CA PRO A 330 11.72 63.58 -0.92
C PRO A 330 11.33 64.82 -0.12
N ALA A 331 12.33 65.44 0.51
CA ALA A 331 12.44 66.84 0.91
C ALA A 331 11.19 67.60 1.44
N THR A 332 11.29 68.01 2.71
CA THR A 332 10.51 69.12 3.28
C THR A 332 10.63 70.40 2.43
N SER A 333 9.49 71.03 2.12
CA SER A 333 9.42 72.41 1.65
C SER A 333 8.56 73.22 2.62
N SER A 334 9.12 74.31 3.16
CA SER A 334 8.49 75.14 4.19
C SER A 334 7.82 76.38 3.58
N CYS A 335 6.57 76.65 3.96
CA CYS A 335 5.99 77.99 3.93
C CYS A 335 4.96 78.13 5.07
N THR A 336 4.64 79.37 5.45
CA THR A 336 4.16 79.73 6.79
C THR A 336 2.68 80.11 6.86
N ASP A 337 2.17 80.13 8.10
CA ASP A 337 1.07 80.97 8.63
C ASP A 337 -0.26 81.10 7.87
N GLN A 338 -1.34 80.51 8.40
CA GLN A 338 -2.36 81.28 9.16
C GLN A 338 -3.52 80.41 9.71
N GLN A 339 -3.98 80.78 10.91
CA GLN A 339 -5.32 80.56 11.47
C GLN A 339 -6.05 81.94 11.49
N PRO A 340 -7.38 82.03 11.73
CA PRO A 340 -8.38 80.98 12.03
C PRO A 340 -9.52 81.02 10.96
N ASP A 341 -10.85 80.83 11.14
CA ASP A 341 -11.74 80.53 12.29
C ASP A 341 -13.12 79.98 11.81
N GLU A 342 -14.07 79.82 12.75
CA GLU A 342 -15.54 79.86 12.63
C GLU A 342 -16.31 78.80 11.78
N ASP A 343 -16.84 77.80 12.51
CA ASP A 343 -18.29 77.54 12.73
C ASP A 343 -19.24 77.01 11.59
N HIS A 344 -20.38 76.47 12.04
CA HIS A 344 -21.64 76.09 11.39
C HIS A 344 -21.71 74.78 10.56
N GLY A 345 -22.74 73.95 10.85
CA GLY A 345 -23.15 72.84 9.97
C GLY A 345 -23.88 71.64 10.61
N CYS A 346 -25.04 71.83 11.23
CA CYS A 346 -25.92 70.72 11.62
C CYS A 346 -26.75 70.15 10.45
N ALA A 347 -27.46 69.04 10.70
CA ALA A 347 -28.49 68.38 9.86
C ALA A 347 -27.99 67.56 8.65
N GLU A 348 -28.64 66.46 8.22
CA GLU A 348 -29.51 65.46 8.88
C GLU A 348 -29.81 64.35 7.84
N HIS A 349 -29.96 63.09 8.27
CA HIS A 349 -30.65 62.01 7.53
C HIS A 349 -30.13 61.65 6.10
N LYS A 350 -30.49 60.51 5.48
CA LYS A 350 -31.50 59.49 5.79
C LYS A 350 -31.00 58.09 5.38
N SER A 351 -31.68 57.08 5.94
CA SER A 351 -31.68 55.63 5.67
C SER A 351 -30.99 55.11 4.41
#